data_AF-A0AAU1KEE1-F1
#
_entry.id   AF-A0AAU1KEE1-F1
#
_cell.length_a   1.000
_cell.length_b   1.000
_cell.length_c   1.000
_cell.angle_alpha   90.00
_cell.angle_beta   90.00
_cell.angle_gamma   90.00
#
_symmetry.space_group_name_H-M   'P 1'
#
loop_
_entity.id
_entity.type
_entity.pdbx_description
1 polymer ?
#
loop_
_entity_poly.entity_id
_entity_poly.type
_entity_poly.pdbx_seq_one_letter_code
_entity_poly.pdbx_strand_id
1 'polypeptide(L)' 'MTGQAWVGDEVRDPNGHTWVVTDVRASKTWVLRPLSGGLATQHETDDPDSLEVLVRREHRTQP' A
#
# COMPACT_ATOMS: atom_id res chain seq x y z
N MET A 1 1.89 16.99 4.36
CA MET A 1 0.49 16.52 4.21
C MET A 1 0.56 15.03 3.95
N THR A 2 0.39 14.19 4.96
CA THR A 2 0.31 12.74 4.75
C THR A 2 -1.10 12.44 4.28
N GLY A 3 -1.33 12.51 2.97
CA GLY A 3 -2.59 12.05 2.38
C GLY A 3 -2.79 10.56 2.66
N GLN A 4 -4.04 10.10 2.58
CA GLN A 4 -4.36 8.67 2.65
C GLN A 4 -3.50 7.87 1.64
N ALA A 5 -3.13 6.63 1.98
CA ALA A 5 -2.40 5.76 1.06
C ALA A 5 -3.17 5.61 -0.25
N TRP A 6 -2.49 5.62 -1.40
CA TRP A 6 -3.15 5.52 -2.70
C TRP A 6 -2.42 4.54 -3.64
N VAL A 7 -3.10 4.15 -4.72
CA VAL A 7 -2.55 3.22 -5.73
C VAL A 7 -1.16 3.68 -6.20
N GLY A 8 -0.20 2.76 -6.10
CA GLY A 8 1.22 2.97 -6.42
C GLY A 8 2.10 3.31 -5.22
N ASP A 9 1.51 3.71 -4.09
CA ASP A 9 2.25 4.00 -2.86
C ASP A 9 2.81 2.71 -2.24
N GLU A 10 4.02 2.82 -1.71
CA GLU A 10 4.62 1.82 -0.85
C GLU A 10 4.25 2.14 0.60
N VAL A 11 3.72 1.15 1.30
CA VAL A 11 3.17 1.30 2.65
C VAL A 11 3.72 0.25 3.59
N ARG A 12 3.73 0.55 4.88
CA ARG A 12 3.97 -0.40 5.96
C ARG A 12 2.70 -0.62 6.76
N ASP A 13 2.37 -1.87 7.02
CA ASP A 13 1.25 -2.25 7.88
C ASP A 13 1.65 -2.22 9.38
N PRO A 14 0.69 -2.31 10.32
CA PRO A 14 0.98 -2.34 11.75
C PRO A 14 1.83 -3.54 12.22
N ASN A 15 1.93 -4.60 11.41
CA ASN A 15 2.76 -5.76 11.69
C ASN A 15 4.21 -5.57 11.20
N GLY A 16 4.52 -4.43 10.58
CA GLY A 16 5.84 -4.11 10.04
C GLY A 16 6.10 -4.64 8.63
N HIS A 17 5.11 -5.23 7.97
CA HIS A 17 5.26 -5.71 6.59
C HIS A 17 5.15 -4.55 5.59
N THR A 18 6.00 -4.59 4.56
CA THR A 18 5.98 -3.61 3.48
C THR A 18 5.19 -4.13 2.29
N TRP A 19 4.30 -3.28 1.77
CA TRP A 19 3.39 -3.56 0.67
C TRP A 19 3.37 -2.44 -0.36
N VAL A 20 2.81 -2.71 -1.53
CA VAL A 20 2.40 -1.71 -2.50
C VAL A 20 0.88 -1.72 -2.58
N VAL A 21 0.26 -0.53 -2.53
CA VAL A 21 -1.16 -0.38 -2.84
C VAL A 21 -1.34 -0.56 -4.34
N THR A 22 -2.09 -1.58 -4.73
CA THR A 22 -2.31 -1.93 -6.14
C THR A 22 -3.71 -1.59 -6.64
N ASP A 23 -4.66 -1.47 -5.73
CA ASP A 23 -6.03 -1.07 -6.05
C ASP A 23 -6.68 -0.41 -4.82
N VAL A 24 -7.66 0.46 -5.05
CA VAL A 24 -8.55 1.05 -4.04
C VAL A 24 -9.98 0.90 -4.53
N ARG A 25 -10.71 -0.03 -3.92
CA ARG A 25 -12.08 -0.35 -4.33
C ARG A 25 -13.08 0.70 -3.84
N ALA A 26 -14.23 0.78 -4.50
CA ALA A 26 -15.31 1.71 -4.18
C ALA A 26 -15.85 1.56 -2.74
N SER A 27 -15.67 0.39 -2.11
CA SER A 27 -15.98 0.12 -0.71
C SER A 27 -14.97 0.70 0.29
N LYS A 28 -14.01 1.52 -0.17
CA LYS A 28 -12.84 1.96 0.62
C LYS A 28 -12.05 0.77 1.13
N THR A 29 -11.68 -0.13 0.22
CA THR A 29 -10.83 -1.28 0.53
C THR A 29 -9.55 -1.18 -0.29
N TRP A 30 -8.41 -1.17 0.40
CA TRP A 30 -7.08 -1.10 -0.20
C TRP A 30 -6.55 -2.50 -0.43
N VAL A 31 -6.12 -2.76 -1.66
CA VAL A 31 -5.52 -4.03 -2.04
C VAL A 31 -4.01 -3.88 -2.02
N LEU A 32 -3.38 -4.63 -1.12
CA LEU A 32 -1.95 -4.62 -0.86
C LEU A 32 -1.28 -5.85 -1.48
N ARG A 33 -0.14 -5.64 -2.12
CA ARG A 33 0.71 -6.74 -2.63
C ARG A 33 2.13 -6.60 -2.12
N PRO A 34 2.81 -7.72 -1.82
CA PRO A 34 4.19 -7.66 -1.38
C PRO A 34 5.08 -7.17 -2.53
N LEU A 35 6.16 -6.45 -2.19
CA LEU A 35 7.15 -5.94 -3.15
C LEU A 35 7.95 -7.06 -3.85
N SER A 36 8.06 -8.21 -3.20
CA SER A 36 8.82 -9.37 -3.66
C SER A 36 7.89 -10.58 -3.67
N GLY A 37 8.07 -11.50 -4.62
CA GLY A 37 7.27 -12.71 -4.81
C GLY A 37 7.38 -13.75 -3.69
N GLY A 38 7.19 -13.33 -2.44
CA GLY A 38 7.03 -14.21 -1.30
C GLY A 38 5.66 -14.88 -1.30
N LEU A 39 5.51 -15.89 -0.45
CA LEU A 39 4.28 -16.68 -0.28
C LEU A 39 3.07 -15.88 0.23
N ALA A 40 3.26 -14.60 0.56
CA ALA A 40 2.19 -13.72 1.00
C ALA A 40 1.26 -13.43 -0.18
N THR A 41 0.09 -14.07 -0.14
CA THR A 41 -1.04 -13.73 -1.01
C THR A 41 -1.46 -12.29 -0.71
N GLN A 42 -1.93 -11.60 -1.75
CA GLN A 42 -2.64 -10.31 -1.67
C GLN A 42 -3.36 -10.11 -0.33
N HIS A 43 -3.19 -8.94 0.27
CA HIS A 43 -3.86 -8.54 1.51
C HIS A 43 -4.87 -7.42 1.21
N GLU A 44 -5.97 -7.37 1.95
CA GLU A 44 -7.00 -6.34 1.82
C GLU A 44 -7.21 -5.68 3.18
N THR A 45 -7.27 -4.35 3.21
CA THR A 45 -7.60 -3.57 4.43
C THR A 45 -8.67 -2.54 4.13
N ASP A 46 -9.60 -2.36 5.05
CA ASP A 46 -10.59 -1.28 5.09
C ASP A 46 -10.19 -0.13 6.03
N ASP A 47 -9.06 -0.29 6.74
CA ASP A 47 -8.44 0.74 7.57
C ASP A 47 -7.15 1.26 6.89
N PRO A 48 -7.27 2.22 5.95
CA PRO A 48 -6.13 2.82 5.27
C PRO A 48 -5.30 3.75 6.16
N ASP A 49 -5.87 4.21 7.29
CA ASP A 49 -5.20 5.16 8.17
C ASP A 49 -4.18 4.43 9.08
N SER A 50 -4.34 3.11 9.23
CA SER A 50 -3.33 2.21 9.81
C SER A 50 -2.06 2.04 8.96
N LEU A 51 -2.09 2.45 7.68
CA LEU A 51 -0.98 2.28 6.75
C LEU A 51 -0.01 3.47 6.81
N GLU A 52 1.24 3.20 7.14
CA GLU A 52 2.32 4.19 7.05
C GLU A 52 2.81 4.28 5.61
N VAL A 53 2.64 5.42 4.94
CA VAL A 53 3.16 5.61 3.57
C VAL A 53 4.66 5.87 3.61
N LEU A 54 5.44 4.89 3.15
CA LEU A 54 6.91 4.95 3.09
C LEU A 54 7.39 5.70 1.85
N VAL A 55 6.79 5.41 0.69
CA VAL A 55 7.16 6.03 -0.60
C VAL A 55 5.88 6.37 -1.37
N ARG A 56 5.74 7.64 -1.76
CA ARG A 56 4.66 8.07 -2.65
C ARG A 56 4.95 7.67 -4.09
N ARG A 57 3.92 7.30 -4.83
CA ARG A 57 4.02 7.02 -6.28
C ARG A 57 4.72 8.14 -7.05
N GLU A 58 4.49 9.40 -6.66
CA GLU A 58 5.04 10.59 -7.33
C GLU A 58 6.56 10.76 -7.14
N HIS A 59 7.11 10.07 -6.14
CA HIS A 59 8.56 10.01 -5.88
C HIS A 59 9.20 8.72 -6.43
N ARG A 60 8.41 7.77 -6.94
CA ARG A 60 8.94 6.70 -7.80
C ARG A 60 9.16 7.28 -9.19
N THR A 61 10.28 7.98 -9.36
CA THR A 61 10.82 8.30 -10.68
C THR A 61 11.09 6.96 -11.38
N GLN A 62 10.22 6.56 -12.30
CA GLN A 62 10.55 5.49 -13.24
C GLN A 62 11.73 5.98 -14.09
N PRO A 63 12.83 5.21 -14.19
CA PRO A 63 13.84 5.44 -15.24
C PRO A 63 13.26 5.16 -16.63
#